data_AF-A0AAD6MN61-F1
#
_entry.id   AF-A0AAD6MN61-F1
#
_cell.length_a   1.000
_cell.length_b   1.000
_cell.length_c   1.000
_cell.angle_alpha   90.00
_cell.angle_beta   90.00
_cell.angle_gamma   90.00
#
_symmetry.space_group_name_H-M   'P 1'
#
loop_
_entity.id
_entity.type
_entity.pdbx_description
1 polymer ?
#
loop_
_entity_poly.entity_id
_entity_poly.type
_entity_poly.pdbx_seq_one_letter_code
_entity_poly.pdbx_strand_id
1 'polypeptide(L)'
;MSLSSLQGPEQKITMVLIFSSFDFLQLLSNDKLISVDHRVLAKQAGPRISVPCFFRPQTPGENASRIYGTVKELLSEENPPIYRDVDVNDQMKVYFSKGLDGTSPLQQFRL
;
A
#
# COMPACT_ATOMS: atom_id res chain seq x y z
N MET A 1 14.79 45.16 -22.29
CA MET A 1 14.13 43.84 -22.40
C MET A 1 14.33 43.15 -21.05
N SER A 2 13.33 43.20 -20.18
CA SER A 2 13.43 42.72 -18.79
C SER A 2 13.39 41.19 -18.77
N LEU A 3 14.30 40.55 -18.05
CA LEU A 3 14.41 39.09 -17.84
C LEU A 3 13.25 38.48 -17.01
N SER A 4 12.14 39.19 -16.86
CA SER A 4 11.03 38.84 -15.96
C SER A 4 9.94 37.97 -16.61
N SER A 5 10.14 37.43 -17.82
CA SER A 5 9.08 36.73 -18.58
C SER A 5 9.24 35.21 -18.74
N LEU A 6 10.09 34.56 -17.93
CA LEU A 6 10.33 33.10 -18.01
C LEU A 6 10.00 32.32 -16.72
N GLN A 7 9.18 32.89 -15.82
CA GLN A 7 8.61 32.11 -14.72
C GLN A 7 7.27 31.52 -15.20
N GLY A 8 7.31 30.35 -15.84
CA GLY A 8 6.11 29.52 -16.04
C GLY A 8 5.48 29.19 -14.67
N PRO A 9 4.21 28.76 -14.62
CA PRO A 9 3.57 28.44 -13.34
C PRO A 9 4.45 27.46 -12.56
N GLU A 10 4.86 27.87 -11.37
CA GLU A 10 5.73 27.08 -10.51
C GLU A 10 4.98 25.80 -10.13
N GLN A 11 5.28 24.70 -10.82
CA GLN A 11 4.64 23.41 -10.59
C GLN A 11 5.11 22.91 -9.24
N LYS A 12 4.30 23.12 -8.20
CA LYS A 12 4.62 22.70 -6.84
C LYS A 12 4.62 21.17 -6.76
N ILE A 13 5.79 20.56 -6.87
CA ILE A 13 5.96 19.11 -6.72
C ILE A 13 5.69 18.77 -5.25
N THR A 14 4.52 18.19 -4.98
CA THR A 14 4.19 17.67 -3.67
C THR A 14 4.55 16.19 -3.66
N MET A 15 5.66 15.85 -3.01
CA MET A 15 6.03 14.46 -2.77
C MET A 15 5.07 13.88 -1.74
N VAL A 16 4.26 12.90 -2.15
CA VAL A 16 3.47 12.08 -1.24
C VAL A 16 4.01 10.67 -1.38
N LEU A 17 4.63 10.17 -0.31
CA LEU A 17 5.05 8.78 -0.25
C LEU A 17 3.83 7.94 0.13
N ILE A 18 3.28 7.25 -0.86
CA ILE A 18 2.16 6.34 -0.69
C ILE A 18 2.70 4.93 -0.75
N PHE A 19 2.57 4.19 0.35
CA PHE A 19 2.90 2.77 0.38
C PHE A 19 1.63 1.94 0.07
N SER A 20 1.50 1.47 -1.17
CA SER A 20 0.42 0.56 -1.60
C SER A 20 0.52 -0.85 -0.99
N SER A 21 1.60 -1.16 -0.28
CA SER A 21 1.85 -2.45 0.38
C SER A 21 1.53 -2.45 1.88
N PHE A 22 0.83 -1.44 2.39
CA PHE A 22 0.52 -1.34 3.82
C PHE A 22 -0.35 -2.49 4.33
N ASP A 23 -1.23 -3.07 3.50
CA ASP A 23 -2.00 -4.26 3.91
C ASP A 23 -1.07 -5.43 4.24
N PHE A 24 -0.02 -5.63 3.43
CA PHE A 24 0.98 -6.66 3.70
C PHE A 24 1.78 -6.35 4.98
N LEU A 25 2.19 -5.10 5.17
CA LEU A 25 2.89 -4.69 6.40
C LEU A 25 2.00 -4.83 7.64
N GLN A 26 0.71 -4.52 7.54
CA GLN A 26 -0.27 -4.70 8.61
C GLN A 26 -0.39 -6.17 9.00
N LEU A 27 -0.51 -7.08 8.02
CA LEU A 27 -0.50 -8.53 8.25
C LEU A 27 0.78 -8.98 8.95
N LEU A 28 1.95 -8.61 8.44
CA LEU A 28 3.23 -8.99 9.04
C LEU A 28 3.38 -8.48 10.48
N SER A 29 2.85 -7.28 10.76
CA SER A 29 3.02 -6.59 12.03
C SER A 29 2.02 -6.99 13.12
N ASN A 30 1.07 -7.89 12.83
CA ASN A 30 -0.06 -8.20 13.71
C ASN A 30 -0.88 -6.96 14.11
N ASP A 31 -1.34 -6.16 13.15
CA ASP A 31 -2.08 -4.91 13.40
C ASP A 31 -1.29 -3.81 14.16
N LYS A 32 0.02 -3.96 14.37
CA LYS A 32 0.86 -2.86 14.92
C LYS A 32 1.03 -1.70 13.92
N LEU A 33 0.99 -2.01 12.64
CA LEU A 33 0.89 -1.03 11.55
C LEU A 33 -0.51 -1.09 10.97
N ILE A 34 -1.11 0.08 10.72
CA ILE A 34 -2.48 0.17 10.20
C ILE A 34 -2.43 0.69 8.76
N SER A 35 -2.96 -0.10 7.84
CA SER A 35 -3.26 0.29 6.48
C SER A 35 -4.47 1.21 6.45
N VAL A 36 -4.35 2.34 5.78
CA VAL A 36 -5.39 3.36 5.72
C VAL A 36 -5.70 3.73 4.27
N ASP A 37 -6.99 3.89 3.98
CA ASP A 37 -7.43 4.40 2.69
C ASP A 37 -6.99 5.85 2.51
N HIS A 38 -6.42 6.14 1.35
CA HIS A 38 -6.00 7.48 0.97
C HIS A 38 -6.65 7.83 -0.37
N ARG A 39 -7.12 9.07 -0.48
CA ARG A 39 -7.71 9.59 -1.72
C ARG A 39 -7.08 10.91 -2.13
N VAL A 40 -7.00 11.12 -3.43
CA VAL A 40 -6.53 12.37 -4.03
C VAL A 40 -7.74 13.11 -4.60
N LEU A 41 -8.00 14.30 -4.08
CA LEU A 41 -9.03 15.18 -4.64
C LEU A 41 -8.54 15.80 -5.95
N ALA A 42 -9.38 15.74 -6.98
CA ALA A 42 -9.17 16.47 -8.22
C ALA A 42 -9.29 17.98 -7.95
N LYS A 43 -8.36 18.75 -8.51
CA LYS A 43 -8.44 20.22 -8.49
C LYS A 43 -9.00 20.69 -9.83
N GLN A 44 -9.82 21.73 -9.80
CA GLN A 44 -10.29 22.39 -11.03
C GLN A 44 -9.20 23.23 -11.71
N ALA A 45 -8.20 23.68 -10.94
CA ALA A 45 -7.11 24.52 -11.42
C ALA A 45 -5.79 23.75 -11.54
N GLY A 46 -5.30 23.63 -12.78
CA GLY A 46 -3.95 23.16 -13.12
C GLY A 46 -3.71 21.65 -12.95
N PRO A 47 -2.71 21.09 -13.66
CA PRO A 47 -2.32 19.70 -13.50
C PRO A 47 -1.68 19.44 -12.12
N ARG A 48 -1.97 18.28 -11.52
CA ARG A 48 -1.28 17.77 -10.32
C ARG A 48 -0.46 16.55 -10.73
N ILE A 49 0.85 16.60 -10.50
CA ILE A 49 1.77 15.50 -10.82
C ILE A 49 2.25 14.88 -9.50
N SER A 50 2.22 13.55 -9.43
CA SER A 50 2.77 12.76 -8.32
C SER A 50 3.38 11.48 -8.87
N VAL A 51 4.51 11.06 -8.30
CA VAL A 51 5.19 9.81 -8.65
C VAL A 51 5.21 8.91 -7.42
N PRO A 52 4.29 7.94 -7.31
CA PRO A 52 4.31 7.01 -6.19
C PRO A 52 5.45 5.99 -6.36
N CYS A 53 6.02 5.53 -5.25
CA CYS A 53 7.01 4.46 -5.21
C CYS A 53 6.51 3.35 -4.29
N PHE A 54 6.50 2.12 -4.78
CA PHE A 54 5.95 0.98 -4.08
C PHE A 54 7.00 -0.11 -3.86
N PHE A 55 7.14 -0.54 -2.62
CA PHE A 55 7.95 -1.70 -2.24
C PHE A 55 7.01 -2.88 -2.00
N ARG A 56 7.20 -3.99 -2.71
CA ARG A 56 6.36 -5.18 -2.59
C ARG A 56 7.18 -6.46 -2.55
N PRO A 57 6.70 -7.52 -1.87
CA PRO A 57 7.24 -8.87 -2.07
C PRO A 57 7.05 -9.32 -3.53
N GLN A 58 7.85 -10.30 -3.95
CA GLN A 58 8.01 -10.78 -5.35
C GLN A 58 6.72 -10.89 -6.17
N THR A 59 6.85 -10.67 -7.47
CA THR A 59 5.74 -10.64 -8.45
C THR A 59 5.30 -12.04 -8.90
N PRO A 60 4.02 -12.23 -9.27
CA PRO A 60 3.57 -13.41 -10.00
C PRO A 60 4.35 -13.55 -11.31
N GLY A 61 5.01 -14.70 -11.51
CA GLY A 61 5.89 -14.97 -12.66
C GLY A 61 7.28 -15.47 -12.26
N GLU A 62 7.71 -15.14 -11.04
CA GLU A 62 8.80 -15.85 -10.39
C GLU A 62 8.18 -17.09 -9.73
N ASN A 63 8.59 -18.30 -10.11
CA ASN A 63 8.02 -19.59 -9.67
C ASN A 63 8.16 -19.87 -8.16
N ALA A 64 8.31 -18.84 -7.32
CA ALA A 64 8.42 -18.93 -5.88
C ALA A 64 7.08 -18.56 -5.24
N SER A 65 6.23 -19.56 -4.99
CA SER A 65 5.22 -19.47 -3.93
C SER A 65 5.96 -19.19 -2.63
N ARG A 66 5.63 -18.07 -1.98
CA ARG A 66 6.19 -17.70 -0.68
C ARG A 66 5.05 -17.40 0.26
N ILE A 67 4.99 -18.19 1.31
CA ILE A 67 4.03 -18.05 2.39
C ILE A 67 4.58 -17.02 3.37
N TYR A 68 3.76 -16.04 3.72
CA TYR A 68 4.03 -15.08 4.77
C TYR A 68 2.97 -15.19 5.85
N GLY A 69 3.43 -15.14 7.09
CA GLY A 69 2.58 -15.06 8.26
C GLY A 69 2.96 -13.84 9.08
N THR A 70 2.24 -13.67 10.19
CA THR A 70 2.62 -12.70 11.21
C THR A 70 4.06 -12.97 11.67
N VAL A 71 4.86 -11.91 11.84
CA VAL A 71 6.25 -12.02 12.33
C VAL A 71 6.24 -12.65 13.72
N LYS A 72 6.90 -13.81 13.87
CA LYS A 72 6.81 -14.64 15.07
C LYS A 72 7.33 -13.94 16.32
N GLU A 73 8.31 -13.07 16.16
CA GLU A 73 8.91 -12.24 17.20
C GLU A 73 7.93 -11.19 17.78
N LEU A 74 6.80 -10.94 17.10
CA LEU A 74 5.76 -10.03 17.58
C LEU A 74 4.64 -10.75 18.35
N LEU A 75 4.63 -12.09 18.38
CA LEU A 75 3.59 -12.91 18.99
C LEU A 75 3.90 -13.22 20.47
N SER A 76 2.87 -13.30 21.31
CA SER A 76 2.92 -13.78 22.69
C SER A 76 1.61 -14.46 23.08
N GLU A 77 1.50 -15.02 24.29
CA GLU A 77 0.22 -15.58 24.78
C GLU A 77 -0.87 -14.50 24.85
N GLU A 78 -0.51 -13.27 25.18
CA GLU A 78 -1.40 -12.11 25.24
C GLU A 78 -1.61 -11.44 23.88
N ASN A 79 -0.77 -11.75 22.88
CA ASN A 79 -0.85 -11.21 21.52
C ASN A 79 -0.78 -12.36 20.49
N PRO A 80 -1.84 -13.18 20.38
CA PRO A 80 -1.89 -14.25 19.40
C PRO A 80 -1.94 -13.70 17.96
N PRO A 81 -1.63 -14.53 16.95
CA PRO A 81 -1.73 -14.11 15.56
C PRO A 81 -3.19 -13.75 15.21
N ILE A 82 -3.37 -12.62 14.55
CA ILE A 82 -4.66 -12.13 14.05
C ILE A 82 -4.94 -12.65 12.64
N TYR A 83 -3.87 -12.96 11.90
CA TYR A 83 -3.92 -13.37 10.50
C TYR A 83 -3.36 -14.78 10.33
N ARG A 84 -3.98 -15.54 9.43
CA ARG A 84 -3.44 -16.82 8.97
C ARG A 84 -2.26 -16.59 8.03
N ASP A 85 -1.47 -17.63 7.81
CA ASP A 85 -0.42 -17.63 6.81
C ASP A 85 -1.01 -17.53 5.38
N VAL A 86 -0.42 -16.68 4.54
CA VAL A 86 -0.94 -16.33 3.21
C VAL A 86 0.16 -16.46 2.15
N ASP A 87 -0.19 -17.04 1.00
CA ASP A 87 0.65 -16.97 -0.20
C ASP A 87 0.55 -15.57 -0.83
N VAL A 88 1.69 -14.94 -1.15
CA VAL A 88 1.71 -13.60 -1.77
C VAL A 88 0.86 -13.53 -3.03
N ASN A 89 0.87 -14.57 -3.86
CA ASN A 89 0.09 -14.57 -5.09
C ASN A 89 -1.40 -14.56 -4.80
N ASP A 90 -1.86 -15.28 -3.76
CA ASP A 90 -3.27 -15.26 -3.37
C ASP A 90 -3.66 -13.91 -2.77
N GLN A 91 -2.79 -13.30 -1.97
CA GLN A 91 -2.98 -11.92 -1.51
C GLN A 91 -3.08 -10.93 -2.68
N MET A 92 -2.18 -11.05 -3.66
CA MET A 92 -2.16 -10.16 -4.83
C MET A 92 -3.39 -10.36 -5.73
N LYS A 93 -3.86 -11.60 -5.92
CA LYS A 93 -5.11 -11.86 -6.65
C LYS A 93 -6.26 -11.10 -6.02
N VAL A 94 -6.36 -11.14 -4.69
CA VAL A 94 -7.46 -10.45 -4.01
C VAL A 94 -7.28 -8.94 -4.05
N TYR A 95 -6.05 -8.45 -3.87
CA TYR A 95 -5.76 -7.03 -4.03
C TYR A 95 -6.21 -6.50 -5.41
N PHE A 96 -5.94 -7.23 -6.49
CA PHE A 96 -6.35 -6.84 -7.84
C PHE A 96 -7.83 -7.09 -8.15
N SER A 97 -8.48 -8.05 -7.48
CA SER A 97 -9.92 -8.26 -7.62
C SER A 97 -10.75 -7.32 -6.73
N LYS A 98 -10.12 -6.68 -5.74
CA LYS A 98 -10.78 -5.75 -4.82
C LYS A 98 -11.26 -4.53 -5.61
N GLY A 99 -12.56 -4.24 -5.48
CA GLY A 99 -13.18 -3.06 -6.06
C GLY A 99 -12.99 -1.80 -5.20
N LEU A 100 -13.88 -0.81 -5.39
CA LEU A 100 -13.90 0.43 -4.60
C LEU A 100 -14.87 0.34 -3.39
N ASP A 101 -15.12 -0.87 -2.90
CA ASP A 101 -16.09 -1.19 -1.85
C ASP A 101 -15.62 -0.81 -0.43
N GLY A 102 -14.37 -0.34 -0.29
CA GLY A 102 -13.80 0.12 0.99
C GLY A 102 -13.54 -1.00 1.99
N THR A 103 -13.71 -2.26 1.60
CA THR A 103 -13.44 -3.40 2.48
C THR A 103 -11.94 -3.68 2.53
N SER A 104 -11.37 -3.94 3.71
CA SER A 104 -9.94 -4.32 3.77
C SER A 104 -9.76 -5.71 3.15
N PRO A 105 -8.83 -5.90 2.19
CA PRO A 105 -8.55 -7.21 1.63
C PRO A 105 -7.95 -8.15 2.69
N LEU A 106 -7.54 -7.64 3.85
CA LEU A 106 -7.05 -8.44 4.96
C LEU A 106 -8.16 -9.20 5.69
N GLN A 107 -9.43 -8.81 5.54
CA GLN A 107 -10.54 -9.48 6.24
C GLN A 107 -10.62 -10.97 5.92
N GLN A 108 -10.37 -11.37 4.67
CA GLN A 108 -10.37 -12.78 4.26
C GLN A 108 -9.19 -13.60 4.82
N PHE A 109 -8.20 -12.94 5.40
CA PHE A 109 -6.99 -13.56 5.96
C PHE A 109 -6.98 -13.52 7.48
N ARG A 110 -7.99 -12.93 8.13
CA ARG A 110 -8.14 -13.02 9.59
C ARG A 110 -8.47 -14.45 10.03
N LEU A 111 -8.00 -14.79 11.23
CA LEU A 111 -8.33 -16.03 11.95
C LEU A 111 -9.69 -15.94 12.64
#